data_AF-A0A6G0K6F4-F1
#
_entry.id   AF-A0A6G0K6F4-F1
#
_cell.length_a   1.000
_cell.length_b   1.000
_cell.length_c   1.000
_cell.angle_alpha   90.00
_cell.angle_beta   90.00
_cell.angle_gamma   90.00
#
_symmetry.space_group_name_H-M   'P 1'
#
loop_
_entity.id
_entity.type
_entity.pdbx_description
1 polymer ?
#
loop_
_entity_poly.entity_id
_entity_poly.type
_entity_poly.pdbx_seq_one_letter_code
_entity_poly.pdbx_strand_id
1 'polypeptide(L)'
;MFRALAVLLIMPWSCVIVTLVIDMIPLRPPAEGPDANYLFFVRTFISFWVSTIAISLQFRHCVSSASFSTAHILASAIFTTAPTTSVYYGLSHVIGFPLPFGILLVSPA
;
A
#
# COMPACT_ATOMS: atom_id res chain seq x y z
N MET A 1 0.67 -3.30 33.99
CA MET A 1 -0.55 -2.96 33.20
C MET A 1 -0.41 -1.66 32.43
N PHE A 2 -0.03 -0.52 33.04
CA PHE A 2 0.06 0.77 32.36
C PHE A 2 0.96 0.80 31.10
N ARG A 3 2.12 0.14 31.13
CA ARG A 3 3.02 0.02 29.96
C ARG A 3 2.37 -0.67 28.76
N ALA A 4 1.63 -1.76 28.98
CA ALA A 4 0.96 -2.49 27.91
C ALA A 4 -0.19 -1.67 27.30
N LEU A 5 -0.90 -0.92 28.15
CA LEU A 5 -2.00 -0.04 27.74
C LEU A 5 -1.49 1.15 26.91
N ALA A 6 -0.34 1.71 27.28
CA ALA A 6 0.34 2.75 26.49
C ALA A 6 0.82 2.22 25.13
N VAL A 7 1.41 1.01 25.08
CA VAL A 7 1.82 0.39 23.81
C VAL A 7 0.62 0.08 22.93
N LEU A 8 -0.46 -0.46 23.49
CA LEU A 8 -1.69 -0.77 22.75
C LEU A 8 -2.32 0.51 22.15
N LEU A 9 -2.27 1.63 22.89
CA LEU A 9 -2.74 2.90 22.38
C LEU A 9 -1.83 3.44 21.29
N ILE A 10 -0.50 3.44 21.46
CA ILE A 10 0.48 4.09 20.57
C ILE A 10 0.75 3.29 19.29
N MET A 11 0.83 1.96 19.38
CA MET A 11 1.23 1.10 18.27
C MET A 11 0.33 1.25 17.01
N PRO A 12 -1.01 1.35 17.08
CA PRO A 12 -1.84 1.55 15.89
C PRO A 12 -1.66 2.94 15.25
N TRP A 13 -1.24 3.96 16.00
CA TRP A 13 -1.15 5.33 15.47
C TRP A 13 -0.10 5.49 14.38
N SER A 14 0.99 4.73 14.40
CA SER A 14 2.00 4.83 13.35
C SER A 14 1.42 4.50 11.97
N CYS A 15 0.63 3.43 11.89
CA CYS A 15 -0.08 3.04 10.68
C CYS A 15 -1.14 4.08 10.28
N VAL A 16 -1.96 4.53 11.24
CA VAL A 16 -3.01 5.53 11.00
C VAL A 16 -2.42 6.84 10.46
N ILE A 17 -1.34 7.34 11.04
CA ILE A 17 -0.67 8.57 10.60
C ILE A 17 -0.18 8.42 9.16
N VAL A 18 0.48 7.31 8.83
CA VAL A 18 1.00 7.07 7.48
C VAL A 18 -0.14 6.99 6.46
N THR A 19 -1.21 6.26 6.77
CA THR A 19 -2.39 6.16 5.89
C THR A 19 -3.08 7.52 5.72
N LEU A 20 -3.23 8.30 6.79
CA LEU A 20 -3.80 9.65 6.70
C LEU A 20 -2.96 10.56 5.81
N VAL A 21 -1.64 10.54 5.94
CA VAL A 21 -0.75 11.35 5.07
C VAL A 21 -0.93 10.97 3.60
N ILE A 22 -1.07 9.68 3.32
CA ILE A 22 -1.31 9.17 1.95
C ILE A 22 -2.72 9.56 1.47
N ASP A 23 -3.73 9.55 2.33
CA ASP A 23 -5.11 9.91 2.00
C ASP A 23 -5.36 11.41 1.83
N MET A 24 -4.45 12.26 2.35
CA MET A 24 -4.49 13.71 2.11
C MET A 24 -4.10 14.08 0.67
N ILE A 25 -3.64 13.13 -0.15
CA ILE A 25 -3.35 13.38 -1.57
C ILE A 25 -4.66 13.74 -2.29
N PRO A 26 -4.78 14.94 -2.88
CA PRO A 26 -6.03 15.39 -3.48
C PRO A 26 -6.37 14.57 -4.72
N LEU A 27 -7.64 14.19 -4.84
CA LEU A 27 -8.19 13.43 -5.94
C LEU A 27 -9.19 14.28 -6.72
N ARG A 28 -9.25 14.06 -8.04
CA ARG A 28 -10.23 14.70 -8.91
C ARG A 28 -11.51 13.85 -8.97
N PRO A 29 -12.61 14.41 -9.48
CA PRO A 29 -13.80 13.63 -9.74
C PRO A 29 -13.49 12.40 -10.61
N PRO A 30 -14.03 11.22 -10.27
CA PRO A 30 -13.76 10.00 -11.03
C PRO A 30 -14.30 10.05 -12.47
N ALA A 31 -15.28 10.91 -12.75
CA ALA A 31 -15.81 11.13 -14.09
C ALA A 31 -14.76 11.70 -15.08
N GLU A 32 -13.67 12.30 -14.60
CA GLU A 32 -12.59 12.82 -15.44
C GLU A 32 -11.64 11.71 -15.94
N GLY A 33 -11.86 10.46 -15.54
CA GLY A 33 -11.10 9.31 -16.00
C GLY A 33 -9.75 9.11 -15.30
N PRO A 34 -9.02 8.05 -15.68
CA PRO A 34 -7.79 7.64 -15.00
C PRO A 34 -6.63 8.62 -15.22
N ASP A 35 -6.52 9.25 -16.40
CA ASP A 35 -5.41 10.17 -16.71
C ASP A 35 -5.48 11.46 -15.88
N ALA A 36 -6.69 12.00 -15.70
CA ALA A 36 -6.91 13.15 -14.82
C ALA A 36 -6.66 12.81 -13.34
N ASN A 37 -6.74 11.52 -12.99
CA ASN A 37 -6.58 10.99 -11.64
C ASN A 37 -5.24 10.24 -11.46
N TYR A 38 -4.16 10.64 -12.13
CA TYR A 38 -2.83 10.02 -11.96
C TYR A 38 -2.37 9.94 -10.48
N LEU A 39 -2.75 10.93 -9.66
CA LEU A 39 -2.48 10.95 -8.21
C LEU A 39 -3.14 9.81 -7.44
N PHE A 40 -4.27 9.27 -7.95
CA PHE A 40 -4.88 8.05 -7.41
C PHE A 40 -3.91 6.86 -7.48
N PHE A 41 -3.21 6.72 -8.61
CA PHE A 41 -2.27 5.61 -8.82
C PHE A 41 -0.98 5.81 -8.03
N VAL A 42 -0.51 7.06 -7.88
CA VAL A 42 0.60 7.40 -6.98
C VAL A 42 0.25 7.04 -5.54
N ARG A 43 -0.95 7.41 -5.07
CA ARG A 43 -1.45 7.03 -3.74
C ARG A 43 -1.47 5.52 -3.56
N THR A 44 -2.04 4.81 -4.54
CA THR A 44 -2.16 3.35 -4.54
C THR A 44 -0.77 2.68 -4.49
N PHE A 45 0.19 3.19 -5.27
CA PHE A 45 1.57 2.71 -5.27
C PHE A 45 2.22 2.85 -3.89
N ILE A 46 2.14 4.04 -3.28
CA ILE A 46 2.74 4.32 -1.97
C ILE A 46 2.07 3.44 -0.89
N SER A 47 0.74 3.32 -0.90
CA SER A 47 0.01 2.46 0.04
C SER A 47 0.46 1.02 -0.02
N PHE A 48 0.56 0.44 -1.22
CA PHE A 48 1.04 -0.94 -1.36
C PHE A 48 2.50 -1.06 -0.97
N TRP A 49 3.33 -0.09 -1.33
CA TRP A 49 4.76 -0.14 -1.05
C TRP A 49 5.04 -0.15 0.46
N VAL A 50 4.40 0.76 1.20
CA VAL A 50 4.45 0.79 2.67
C VAL A 50 3.90 -0.51 3.26
N SER A 51 2.78 -1.01 2.74
CA SER A 51 2.15 -2.25 3.24
C SER A 51 3.06 -3.47 3.04
N THR A 52 3.69 -3.62 1.87
CA THR A 52 4.63 -4.72 1.60
C THR A 52 5.86 -4.64 2.50
N ILE A 53 6.40 -3.44 2.76
CA ILE A 53 7.50 -3.24 3.72
C ILE A 53 7.06 -3.64 5.13
N ALA A 54 5.90 -3.18 5.58
CA ALA A 54 5.38 -3.48 6.92
C ALA A 54 5.14 -4.99 7.11
N ILE A 55 4.57 -5.66 6.12
CA ILE A 55 4.40 -7.12 6.10
C ILE A 55 5.76 -7.82 6.15
N SER A 56 6.72 -7.40 5.33
CA SER A 56 8.06 -8.01 5.30
C SER A 56 8.83 -7.84 6.61
N LEU A 57 8.71 -6.68 7.27
CA LEU A 57 9.29 -6.43 8.59
C LEU A 57 8.62 -7.29 9.67
N GLN A 58 7.30 -7.44 9.63
CA GLN A 58 6.58 -8.37 10.52
C GLN A 58 7.02 -9.82 10.30
N PHE A 59 7.14 -10.26 9.04
CA PHE A 59 7.66 -11.60 8.72
C PHE A 59 9.08 -11.82 9.25
N ARG A 60 9.97 -10.85 9.07
CA ARG A 60 11.34 -10.90 9.63
C ARG A 60 11.35 -11.03 11.16
N HIS A 61 10.40 -10.39 11.84
CA HIS A 61 10.28 -10.46 13.30
C HIS A 61 9.65 -11.79 13.77
N CYS A 62 8.64 -12.30 13.06
CA CYS A 62 7.93 -13.52 13.42
C CYS A 62 8.70 -14.79 13.03
N VAL A 63 9.49 -14.75 11.96
CA VAL A 63 10.26 -15.89 11.43
C VAL A 63 11.74 -15.66 11.71
N SER A 64 12.21 -16.20 12.84
CA SER A 64 13.61 -16.08 13.29
C SER A 64 14.66 -16.56 12.26
N SER A 65 14.29 -17.41 11.31
CA SER A 65 15.19 -17.94 10.27
C SER A 65 15.32 -17.02 9.05
N ALA A 66 14.42 -16.03 8.91
CA ALA A 66 14.35 -15.17 7.73
C ALA A 66 15.21 -13.90 7.92
N SER A 67 16.52 -13.97 7.64
CA SER A 67 17.40 -12.80 7.68
C SER A 67 17.30 -11.98 6.38
N PHE A 68 16.23 -11.22 6.21
CA PHE A 68 16.15 -10.26 5.10
C PHE A 68 16.90 -8.96 5.44
N SER A 69 17.85 -8.56 4.58
CA SER A 69 18.44 -7.23 4.64
C SER A 69 17.38 -6.17 4.33
N THR A 70 17.47 -5.00 4.98
CA THR A 70 16.54 -3.88 4.74
C THR A 70 16.52 -3.46 3.27
N ALA A 71 17.68 -3.52 2.60
CA ALA A 71 17.78 -3.23 1.16
C ALA A 71 16.99 -4.25 0.31
N HIS A 72 17.00 -5.53 0.72
CA HIS A 72 16.24 -6.58 0.03
C HIS A 72 14.73 -6.35 0.18
N ILE A 73 14.27 -6.00 1.39
CA ILE A 73 12.85 -5.68 1.66
C ILE A 73 12.40 -4.48 0.82
N LEU A 74 13.23 -3.44 0.72
CA LEU A 74 12.88 -2.25 -0.05
C LEU A 74 12.80 -2.56 -1.55
N ALA A 75 13.77 -3.31 -2.07
CA ALA A 75 13.80 -3.73 -3.46
C ALA A 75 12.61 -4.64 -3.79
N SER A 76 12.36 -5.67 -2.99
CA SER A 76 11.24 -6.60 -3.23
C SER A 76 9.89 -5.89 -3.17
N ALA A 77 9.74 -4.92 -2.28
CA ALA A 77 8.54 -4.10 -2.22
C ALA A 77 8.33 -3.30 -3.52
N ILE A 78 9.36 -2.63 -4.04
CA ILE A 78 9.26 -1.90 -5.33
C ILE A 78 8.94 -2.86 -6.48
N PHE A 79 9.65 -3.99 -6.55
CA PHE A 79 9.45 -5.00 -7.60
C PHE A 79 8.06 -5.63 -7.57
N THR A 80 7.40 -5.65 -6.42
CA THR A 80 6.04 -6.17 -6.28
C THR A 80 5.00 -5.08 -6.58
N THR A 81 5.20 -3.86 -6.08
CA THR A 81 4.16 -2.81 -6.14
C THR A 81 4.09 -2.10 -7.49
N ALA A 82 5.22 -1.97 -8.19
CA ALA A 82 5.29 -1.36 -9.51
C ALA A 82 4.48 -2.10 -10.58
N PRO A 83 4.65 -3.42 -10.80
CA PRO A 83 3.84 -4.15 -11.77
C PRO A 83 2.37 -4.18 -11.37
N THR A 84 2.06 -4.38 -10.07
CA THR A 84 0.67 -4.39 -9.59
C THR A 84 -0.06 -3.08 -9.88
N THR A 85 0.58 -1.94 -9.59
CA THR A 85 -0.03 -0.62 -9.87
C THR A 85 -0.12 -0.35 -11.37
N SER A 86 0.86 -0.79 -12.15
CA SER A 86 0.86 -0.66 -13.62
C SER A 86 -0.28 -1.46 -14.26
N VAL A 87 -0.49 -2.70 -13.82
CA VAL A 87 -1.61 -3.54 -14.27
C VAL A 87 -2.94 -2.92 -13.87
N TYR A 88 -3.05 -2.42 -12.64
CA TYR A 88 -4.24 -1.73 -12.16
C TYR A 88 -4.56 -0.48 -13.00
N TYR A 89 -3.54 0.30 -13.36
CA TYR A 89 -3.66 1.44 -14.27
C TYR A 89 -4.15 1.01 -15.66
N GLY A 90 -3.51 -0.01 -16.26
CA GLY A 90 -3.91 -0.52 -17.58
C GLY A 90 -5.35 -1.05 -17.58
N LEU A 91 -5.75 -1.80 -16.55
CA LEU A 91 -7.12 -2.29 -16.41
C LEU A 91 -8.14 -1.16 -16.27
N SER A 92 -7.77 -0.06 -15.59
CA SER A 92 -8.67 1.10 -15.43
C SER A 92 -8.98 1.79 -16.76
N HIS A 93 -8.08 1.69 -17.74
CA HIS A 93 -8.29 2.17 -19.10
C HIS A 93 -9.17 1.24 -19.95
N VAL A 94 -9.11 -0.07 -19.71
CA VAL A 94 -9.86 -1.07 -20.50
C VAL A 94 -11.28 -1.28 -19.98
N ILE A 95 -11.44 -1.36 -18.65
CA ILE A 95 -12.71 -1.71 -18.00
C ILE A 95 -13.49 -0.45 -17.60
N GLY A 96 -12.79 0.64 -17.31
CA GLY A 96 -13.35 1.90 -16.83
C GLY A 96 -12.80 2.31 -15.47
N PHE A 97 -12.90 3.61 -15.17
CA PHE A 97 -12.42 4.21 -13.94
C PHE A 97 -13.59 4.75 -13.08
N PRO A 98 -13.61 4.48 -11.76
CA PRO A 98 -12.70 3.61 -11.03
C PRO A 98 -12.93 2.12 -11.35
N LEU A 99 -11.88 1.31 -11.23
CA LEU A 99 -11.94 -0.11 -11.58
C LEU A 99 -12.94 -0.85 -10.67
N PRO A 100 -13.94 -1.57 -11.22
CA PRO A 100 -14.84 -2.38 -10.41
C PRO A 100 -14.04 -3.51 -9.74
N PHE A 101 -14.32 -3.79 -8.47
CA PHE A 101 -13.65 -4.84 -7.67
C PHE A 101 -12.13 -4.66 -7.50
N GLY A 102 -11.63 -3.43 -7.50
CA GLY A 102 -10.19 -3.15 -7.41
C GLY A 102 -9.47 -3.84 -6.25
N ILE A 103 -10.11 -4.02 -5.09
CA ILE A 103 -9.54 -4.76 -3.95
C ILE A 103 -9.36 -6.24 -4.28
N LEU A 104 -10.32 -6.88 -4.95
CA LEU A 104 -10.26 -8.30 -5.29
C LEU A 104 -9.25 -8.59 -6.40
N LEU A 105 -9.09 -7.67 -7.34
CA LEU A 105 -8.13 -7.82 -8.45
C LEU A 105 -6.67 -7.65 -8.02
N VAL A 106 -6.45 -6.99 -6.89
CA VAL A 106 -5.11 -6.59 -6.43
C VAL A 106 -4.67 -7.33 -5.17
N SER A 107 -5.61 -7.93 -4.43
CA SER A 107 -5.33 -8.75 -3.27
C SER A 107 -4.90 -10.15 -3.72
N PRO A 108 -3.84 -10.73 -3.13
CA PRO A 108 -3.50 -12.13 -3.36
C PRO A 108 -4.68 -13.04 -2.98
N ALA A 109 -4.89 -14.11 -3.76
CA ALA A 109 -5.84 -15.17 -3.45
C ALA A 109 -5.41 -16.02 -2.25
#